data_AF-A0A243RZE1-F1
#
_entry.id   AF-A0A243RZE1-F1
#
_cell.length_a   1.000
_cell.length_b   1.000
_cell.length_c   1.000
_cell.angle_alpha   90.00
_cell.angle_beta   90.00
_cell.angle_gamma   90.00
#
_symmetry.space_group_name_H-M   'P 1'
#
loop_
_entity.id
_entity.type
_entity.pdbx_description
1 polymer ?
#
loop_
_entity_poly.entity_id
_entity_poly.type
_entity_poly.pdbx_seq_one_letter_code
_entity_poly.pdbx_strand_id
1 'polypeptide(L)' 'MQAPPGSPARRRAGRATGELVRIAGSGLAELTCARLLAARGHSIQLPPPPADTDSRPLLLTGPALELLDSLWGE' A
#
# COMPACT_ATOMS: atom_id res chain seq x y z
N MET A 1 -16.11 4.53 46.04
CA MET A 1 -15.19 5.39 45.28
C MET A 1 -14.52 4.53 44.21
N GLN A 2 -14.97 4.61 42.95
CA GLN A 2 -14.43 3.83 41.82
C GLN A 2 -13.60 4.75 40.93
N ALA A 3 -12.39 4.31 40.57
CA ALA A 3 -11.52 5.00 39.64
C ALA A 3 -12.04 4.87 38.20
N PRO A 4 -11.88 5.89 37.33
CA PRO A 4 -12.30 5.79 35.94
C PRO A 4 -11.36 4.89 35.12
N PRO A 5 -11.89 4.12 34.16
CA PRO A 5 -11.07 3.29 33.27
C PRO A 5 -10.21 4.17 32.35
N GLY A 6 -8.94 3.76 32.24
CA GLY A 6 -7.89 4.45 31.50
C GLY A 6 -8.29 4.78 30.07
N SER A 7 -7.96 6.01 29.68
CA SER A 7 -8.09 6.51 28.31
C SER A 7 -7.41 5.56 27.32
N PRO A 8 -8.04 5.26 26.17
CA PRO A 8 -7.41 4.46 25.15
C PRO A 8 -6.12 5.16 24.72
N ALA A 9 -5.06 4.35 24.66
CA ALA A 9 -3.75 4.72 24.18
C ALA A 9 -3.87 5.78 23.09
N ARG A 10 -3.28 6.96 23.35
CA ARG A 10 -2.89 7.92 22.34
C ARG A 10 -2.12 7.13 21.29
N ARG A 11 -2.81 6.66 20.25
CA ARG A 11 -2.18 6.36 18.96
C ARG A 11 -1.37 7.62 18.71
N ARG A 12 -0.04 7.49 18.79
CA ARG A 12 0.84 8.54 18.32
C ARG A 12 0.40 8.75 16.88
N ALA A 13 -0.39 9.80 16.66
CA ALA A 13 -0.50 10.46 15.38
C ALA A 13 0.93 10.93 15.12
N GLY A 14 1.76 9.99 14.64
CA GLY A 14 3.02 10.30 14.00
C GLY A 14 2.61 11.27 12.92
N ARG A 15 3.06 12.51 13.09
CA ARG A 15 2.82 13.62 12.18
C ARG A 15 3.09 13.08 10.78
N ALA A 16 2.04 12.84 10.01
CA ALA A 16 2.14 12.49 8.61
C ALA A 16 2.60 13.75 7.87
N THR A 17 3.86 14.12 8.03
CA THR A 17 4.62 14.70 6.92
C THR A 17 4.89 13.55 5.97
N GLY A 18 3.80 12.98 5.41
CA GLY A 18 3.88 11.89 4.47
C GLY A 18 4.48 12.47 3.21
N GLU A 19 5.76 12.20 2.99
CA GLU A 19 6.42 12.52 1.74
C GLU A 19 5.58 11.93 0.60
N LEU A 20 5.19 12.79 -0.35
CA LEU A 20 4.43 12.37 -1.52
C LEU A 20 5.37 11.64 -2.47
N VAL A 21 5.17 10.34 -2.63
CA VAL A 21 5.93 9.52 -3.57
C VAL A 21 5.17 9.40 -4.89
N ARG A 22 5.81 9.85 -5.97
CA ARG A 22 5.29 9.69 -7.33
C ARG A 22 5.88 8.42 -7.94
N ILE A 23 5.01 7.53 -8.38
CA ILE A 23 5.39 6.31 -9.10
C ILE A 23 5.09 6.55 -10.58
N ALA A 24 6.00 6.15 -11.46
CA ALA A 24 5.95 6.56 -12.87
C ALA A 24 4.96 5.76 -13.73
N GLY A 25 4.51 4.59 -13.26
CA GLY A 25 3.65 3.67 -14.01
C GLY A 25 2.50 3.12 -13.17
N SER A 26 1.66 2.30 -13.80
CA SER A 26 0.46 1.70 -13.20
C SER A 26 0.41 0.18 -13.39
N GLY A 27 1.55 -0.47 -13.63
CA GLY A 27 1.67 -1.92 -13.76
C GLY A 27 1.70 -2.62 -12.40
N LEU A 28 1.74 -3.96 -12.41
CA LEU A 28 1.75 -4.77 -11.19
C LEU A 28 2.95 -4.43 -10.28
N ALA A 29 4.12 -4.16 -10.86
CA ALA A 29 5.30 -3.78 -10.09
C ALA A 29 5.07 -2.44 -9.36
N GLU A 30 4.54 -1.44 -10.07
CA GLU A 30 4.24 -0.12 -9.53
C GLU A 30 3.15 -0.17 -8.45
N LEU A 31 2.11 -0.97 -8.66
CA LEU A 31 1.06 -1.19 -7.66
C LEU A 31 1.61 -1.89 -6.40
N THR A 32 2.54 -2.83 -6.56
CA THR A 32 3.23 -3.48 -5.44
C THR A 32 4.07 -2.48 -4.65
N CYS A 33 4.86 -1.65 -5.34
CA CYS A 33 5.62 -0.57 -4.70
C CYS A 33 4.69 0.42 -3.98
N ALA A 34 3.62 0.86 -4.64
CA ALA A 34 2.63 1.78 -4.08
C ALA A 34 2.08 1.25 -2.76
N ARG A 35 1.71 -0.03 -2.73
CA ARG A 35 1.12 -0.65 -1.55
C ARG A 35 2.11 -0.82 -0.41
N LEU A 36 3.33 -1.26 -0.71
CA LEU A 36 4.42 -1.36 0.27
C LEU A 36 4.78 0.00 0.89
N LEU A 37 4.71 1.08 0.11
CA LEU A 37 4.98 2.43 0.60
C LEU A 37 3.79 3.00 1.37
N ALA A 38 2.56 2.77 0.91
CA ALA A 38 1.35 3.15 1.63
C ALA A 38 1.27 2.48 3.01
N ALA A 39 1.63 1.20 3.11
CA ALA A 39 1.71 0.48 4.39
C ALA A 39 2.74 1.08 5.37
N ARG A 40 3.73 1.81 4.87
CA ARG A 40 4.71 2.57 5.67
C ARG A 40 4.27 3.99 6.01
N GLY A 41 3.08 4.42 5.57
CA GLY A 41 2.51 5.73 5.86
C GLY A 41 2.86 6.82 4.85
N HIS A 42 3.38 6.47 3.67
CA HIS A 42 3.61 7.44 2.59
C HIS A 42 2.32 7.76 1.83
N SER A 43 2.21 9.00 1.36
CA SER A 43 1.17 9.39 0.39
C SER A 43 1.67 9.06 -1.01
N ILE A 44 0.86 8.37 -1.81
CA ILE A 44 1.28 7.86 -3.13
C ILE A 44 0.49 8.55 -4.23
N GLN A 45 1.18 8.95 -5.30
CA GLN A 45 0.58 9.39 -6.55
C GLN A 45 0.97 8.43 -7.68
N LEU A 46 -0.03 7.78 -8.26
CA LEU A 46 0.09 6.92 -9.44
C LEU A 46 -0.45 7.66 -10.67
N PRO A 47 0.07 7.39 -11.88
CA PRO A 47 -0.58 7.82 -13.10
C PRO A 47 -1.90 7.07 -13.30
N PRO A 48 -2.84 7.62 -14.09
CA PRO A 48 -4.01 6.87 -14.51
C PRO A 48 -3.59 5.59 -15.27
N PRO A 49 -4.40 4.52 -15.19
CA PRO A 49 -4.16 3.33 -15.99
C PRO A 49 -4.18 3.66 -17.49
N PRO A 50 -3.38 2.96 -18.31
CA PRO A 50 -3.37 3.16 -19.76
C PRO A 50 -4.76 2.87 -20.36
N ALA A 51 -5.17 3.70 -21.32
CA ALA A 51 -6.49 3.59 -21.96
C ALA A 51 -6.69 2.25 -22.70
N ASP A 52 -5.61 1.72 -23.31
CA ASP A 52 -5.58 0.41 -23.93
C ASP A 52 -4.96 -0.60 -22.97
N THR A 53 -5.79 -1.14 -22.08
CA THR A 53 -5.36 -2.23 -21.20
C THR A 53 -5.52 -3.56 -21.93
N ASP A 54 -4.66 -3.81 -22.92
CA ASP A 54 -4.49 -5.17 -23.40
C ASP A 54 -4.04 -6.02 -22.23
N SER A 55 -4.87 -7.00 -21.86
CA SER A 55 -4.60 -7.91 -20.76
C SER A 55 -3.48 -8.87 -21.16
N ARG A 56 -2.23 -8.40 -21.01
CA ARG A 56 -1.06 -9.25 -21.21
C ARG A 56 -0.89 -10.15 -19.97
N PRO A 57 -0.96 -11.48 -20.12
CA PRO A 57 -0.73 -12.37 -18.99
C PRO A 57 0.70 -12.22 -18.47
N LEU A 58 0.83 -12.17 -17.15
CA LEU A 58 2.12 -12.16 -16.47
C LEU A 58 2.47 -13.59 -16.05
N LEU A 59 3.67 -14.03 -16.42
CA LEU A 59 4.20 -15.29 -15.93
C LEU A 59 4.82 -15.05 -14.56
N LEU A 60 4.14 -15.47 -13.51
CA LEU A 60 4.58 -15.32 -12.11
C LEU A 60 5.11 -16.64 -11.57
N THR A 61 6.16 -16.58 -10.77
CA THR A 61 6.71 -17.73 -10.04
C THR A 61 6.06 -17.86 -8.67
N GLY A 62 6.22 -19.01 -8.01
CA GLY A 62 5.70 -19.27 -6.66
C GLY A 62 5.98 -18.14 -5.66
N PRO A 63 7.22 -17.68 -5.49
CA PRO A 63 7.53 -16.58 -4.56
C PRO A 63 6.83 -15.26 -4.90
N ALA A 64 6.62 -14.96 -6.19
CA ALA A 64 5.88 -13.77 -6.58
C ALA A 64 4.39 -13.90 -6.23
N LEU A 65 3.81 -15.10 -6.41
CA LEU A 65 2.42 -15.37 -6.02
C LEU A 65 2.24 -15.28 -4.50
N GLU A 66 3.15 -15.85 -3.71
CA GLU A 66 3.12 -15.76 -2.23
C GLU A 66 3.22 -14.30 -1.76
N LEU A 67 4.09 -13.49 -2.39
CA LEU A 67 4.17 -12.06 -2.10
C LEU A 67 2.84 -11.37 -2.42
N LEU A 68 2.25 -11.63 -3.59
CA LEU A 68 0.97 -11.03 -3.96
C LEU A 68 -0.17 -11.48 -3.03
N ASP A 69 -0.15 -12.72 -2.53
CA ASP A 69 -1.13 -13.21 -1.56
C ASP A 69 -0.96 -12.53 -0.20
N SER A 70 0.26 -12.44 0.34
CA SER A 70 0.52 -11.64 1.56
C SER A 70 0.16 -10.15 1.39
N LEU A 71 0.30 -9.69 0.13
CA LEU A 71 -0.20 -8.47 -0.45
C LEU A 71 -1.71 -8.34 -0.22
N TRP A 72 -2.44 -8.91 -1.18
CA TRP A 72 -3.83 -8.70 -1.54
C TRP A 72 -4.78 -9.81 -1.08
N GLY A 73 -4.26 -10.89 -0.50
CA GLY A 73 -5.07 -11.91 0.16
C GLY A 73 -5.82 -11.31 1.35
N GLU A 74 -7.06 -11.75 1.52
CA GLU A 74 -7.94 -11.32 2.62
C GLU A 74 -7.59 -12.00 3.96
#